data_AF-A0A7S1KWH2-F1
#
_entry.id   AF-A0A7S1KWH2-F1
#
_cell.length_a   1.000
_cell.length_b   1.000
_cell.length_c   1.000
_cell.angle_alpha   90.00
_cell.angle_beta   90.00
_cell.angle_gamma   90.00
#
_symmetry.space_group_name_H-M   'P 1'
#
loop_
_entity.id
_entity.type
_entity.pdbx_description
1 polymer ?
#
loop_
_entity_poly.entity_id
_entity_poly.type
_entity_poly.pdbx_seq_one_letter_code
_entity_poly.pdbx_strand_id
1 'polypeptide(L)'
;EGRGGEPGFVLVTSLFVPTRASSEHTVELFTALLVNTANPFIEAVHVLLESGGEDACRGLPAMLTKHAAVAPHRDMAKITCVPVGRQPTYADFFRYANSALAQRDVLLANTDVVFDETLALLERPVRTDLAHVLSVQPPPYAGRYKELLGKECPSEVRCAMGGYDGFAPVDSWDAYAFRSPLPQGMNFTSIDHVMNLYGAELGAAYELERNCGRKVSNPCMHVHAFHWHCIGGKMHKSEESVNDVHEGNLVCVPPCWHCPGMRAASAEAPAVLEHTWCSNGEVAVLSDLPESVRRNVSRLFRFPPSIKICLSEGADMQQLGDKLLQRQLPVCRAPSDMDCVVGFGEKVGHQVRRR
;
A
#
# COMPACT_ATOMS: atom_id res chain seq x y z
N GLU A 1 -31.88 -13.29 -3.79
CA GLU A 1 -32.16 -12.08 -4.58
C GLU A 1 -30.86 -11.31 -4.77
N GLY A 2 -30.61 -10.81 -5.98
CA GLY A 2 -29.31 -10.21 -6.31
C GLY A 2 -29.19 -8.80 -5.73
N ARG A 3 -28.37 -8.62 -4.69
CA ARG A 3 -27.72 -7.32 -4.47
C ARG A 3 -26.81 -7.10 -5.68
N GLY A 4 -27.10 -6.08 -6.49
CA GLY A 4 -26.16 -5.63 -7.51
C GLY A 4 -24.90 -5.15 -6.81
N GLY A 5 -23.88 -6.02 -6.76
CA GLY A 5 -22.64 -5.73 -6.06
C GLY A 5 -21.97 -4.52 -6.69
N GLU A 6 -21.48 -3.61 -5.85
CA GLU A 6 -20.65 -2.50 -6.32
C GLU A 6 -19.44 -3.08 -7.08
N PRO A 7 -19.10 -2.53 -8.26
CA PRO A 7 -17.96 -2.99 -9.06
C PRO A 7 -16.69 -3.15 -8.22
N GLY A 8 -15.89 -4.16 -8.53
CA GLY A 8 -14.60 -4.34 -7.89
C GLY A 8 -13.61 -3.25 -8.30
N PHE A 9 -12.41 -3.32 -7.75
CA PHE A 9 -11.26 -2.61 -8.28
C PHE A 9 -10.76 -3.26 -9.57
N VAL A 10 -10.36 -2.45 -10.55
CA VAL A 10 -9.52 -2.91 -11.65
C VAL A 10 -8.06 -2.78 -11.19
N LEU A 11 -7.37 -3.91 -11.01
CA LEU A 11 -5.94 -3.92 -10.74
C LEU A 11 -5.19 -3.72 -12.06
N VAL A 12 -4.29 -2.74 -12.12
CA VAL A 12 -3.37 -2.51 -13.23
C VAL A 12 -1.95 -2.76 -12.74
N THR A 13 -1.24 -3.64 -13.43
CA THR A 13 0.11 -4.07 -13.05
C THR A 13 0.93 -4.46 -14.30
N SER A 14 2.23 -4.75 -14.16
CA SER A 14 3.11 -5.06 -15.30
C SER A 14 3.93 -6.33 -15.12
N LEU A 15 3.89 -7.19 -16.15
CA LEU A 15 4.77 -8.35 -16.28
C LEU A 15 5.70 -8.19 -17.49
N PHE A 16 6.75 -9.00 -17.54
CA PHE A 16 7.61 -9.17 -18.70
C PHE A 16 7.58 -10.62 -19.16
N VAL A 17 7.80 -10.86 -20.46
CA VAL A 17 8.04 -12.22 -20.99
C VAL A 17 9.45 -12.67 -20.61
N PRO A 18 9.65 -13.76 -19.84
CA PRO A 18 10.98 -14.23 -19.46
C PRO A 18 11.79 -14.71 -20.69
N THR A 19 12.89 -14.02 -21.00
CA THR A 19 13.75 -14.33 -22.17
C THR A 19 14.80 -15.41 -21.89
N ARG A 20 14.90 -15.90 -20.65
CA ARG A 20 15.86 -16.91 -20.18
C ARG A 20 15.16 -17.91 -19.27
N ALA A 21 15.93 -18.83 -18.67
CA ALA A 21 15.42 -19.68 -17.59
C ALA A 21 14.73 -18.83 -16.51
N SER A 22 13.55 -19.26 -16.08
CA SER A 22 12.72 -18.60 -15.07
C SER A 22 13.51 -18.43 -13.77
N SER A 23 13.60 -17.21 -13.23
CA SER A 23 14.10 -17.02 -11.87
C SER A 23 13.05 -17.50 -10.86
N GLU A 24 13.45 -17.75 -9.61
CA GLU A 24 12.48 -17.98 -8.53
C GLU A 24 11.52 -16.77 -8.40
N HIS A 25 12.02 -15.54 -8.56
CA HIS A 25 11.19 -14.34 -8.54
C HIS A 25 10.17 -14.29 -9.70
N THR A 26 10.45 -14.92 -10.85
CA THR A 26 9.44 -15.08 -11.91
C THR A 26 8.29 -15.97 -11.43
N VAL A 27 8.56 -17.03 -10.66
CA VAL A 27 7.50 -17.87 -10.08
C VAL A 27 6.65 -17.06 -9.10
N GLU A 28 7.30 -16.25 -8.27
CA GLU A 28 6.69 -15.35 -7.30
C GLU A 28 5.74 -14.33 -7.95
N LEU A 29 6.21 -13.57 -8.95
CA LEU A 29 5.41 -12.60 -9.70
C LEU A 29 4.17 -13.23 -10.36
N PHE A 30 4.34 -14.36 -11.04
CA PHE A 30 3.22 -15.04 -11.70
C PHE A 30 2.23 -15.65 -10.68
N THR A 31 2.70 -16.05 -9.49
CA THR A 31 1.84 -16.53 -8.40
C THR A 31 1.06 -15.39 -7.76
N ALA A 32 1.71 -14.25 -7.47
CA ALA A 32 1.08 -13.06 -6.91
C ALA A 32 -0.05 -12.53 -7.81
N LEU A 33 0.19 -12.47 -9.13
CA LEU A 33 -0.83 -12.13 -10.12
C LEU A 33 -2.06 -13.04 -10.02
N LEU A 34 -1.87 -14.37 -9.99
CA LEU A 34 -2.97 -15.32 -9.91
C LEU A 34 -3.73 -15.24 -8.57
N VAL A 35 -3.05 -14.97 -7.45
CA VAL A 35 -3.71 -14.79 -6.15
C VAL A 35 -4.62 -13.57 -6.16
N ASN A 36 -4.21 -12.46 -6.77
CA ASN A 36 -5.07 -11.28 -6.93
C ASN A 36 -6.33 -11.57 -7.78
N THR A 37 -6.28 -12.47 -8.77
CA THR A 37 -7.51 -12.86 -9.51
C THR A 37 -8.55 -13.55 -8.62
N ALA A 38 -8.12 -14.22 -7.55
CA ALA A 38 -9.03 -14.88 -6.61
C ALA A 38 -9.72 -13.90 -5.64
N ASN A 39 -9.21 -12.68 -5.50
CA ASN A 39 -9.77 -11.69 -4.58
C ASN A 39 -11.17 -11.24 -5.08
N PRO A 40 -12.24 -11.33 -4.26
CA PRO A 40 -13.59 -10.97 -4.68
C PRO A 40 -13.79 -9.46 -4.88
N PHE A 41 -12.89 -8.63 -4.34
CA PHE A 41 -12.92 -7.16 -4.48
C PHE A 41 -12.10 -6.65 -5.67
N ILE A 42 -11.39 -7.54 -6.38
CA ILE A 42 -10.74 -7.25 -7.66
C ILE A 42 -11.62 -7.83 -8.77
N GLU A 43 -12.21 -6.97 -9.60
CA GLU A 43 -13.10 -7.39 -10.69
C GLU A 43 -12.34 -7.81 -11.96
N ALA A 44 -11.22 -7.16 -12.23
CA ALA A 44 -10.39 -7.39 -13.40
C ALA A 44 -8.92 -7.09 -13.08
N VAL A 45 -8.00 -7.75 -13.77
CA VAL A 45 -6.55 -7.53 -13.66
C VAL A 45 -5.98 -7.24 -15.04
N HIS A 46 -5.59 -5.99 -15.26
CA HIS A 46 -5.05 -5.47 -16.51
C HIS A 46 -3.52 -5.52 -16.44
N VAL A 47 -2.94 -6.45 -17.19
CA VAL A 47 -1.50 -6.72 -17.22
C VAL A 47 -0.88 -6.03 -18.41
N LEU A 48 -0.10 -4.97 -18.16
CA LEU A 48 0.75 -4.33 -19.15
C LEU A 48 1.97 -5.24 -19.35
N LEU A 49 1.92 -6.09 -20.38
CA LEU A 49 2.88 -7.15 -20.64
C LEU A 49 4.00 -6.64 -21.57
N GLU A 50 5.18 -6.41 -20.99
CA GLU A 50 6.39 -6.09 -21.74
C GLU A 50 6.79 -7.26 -22.64
N SER A 51 6.89 -6.95 -23.94
CA SER A 51 7.29 -7.92 -24.95
C SER A 51 7.88 -7.26 -26.20
N GLY A 52 8.87 -7.93 -26.79
CA GLY A 52 9.47 -7.50 -28.07
C GLY A 52 8.78 -8.06 -29.32
N GLY A 53 7.53 -8.54 -29.23
CA GLY A 53 6.85 -9.20 -30.35
C GLY A 53 5.32 -9.16 -30.26
N GLU A 54 4.67 -9.17 -31.42
CA GLU A 54 3.26 -8.77 -31.60
C GLU A 54 2.21 -9.71 -30.95
N ASP A 55 2.57 -10.91 -30.52
CA ASP A 55 1.63 -11.96 -30.05
C ASP A 55 1.84 -12.39 -28.58
N ALA A 56 2.54 -11.59 -27.76
CA ALA A 56 2.91 -11.97 -26.40
C ALA A 56 1.71 -12.26 -25.47
N CYS A 57 0.60 -11.53 -25.64
CA CYS A 57 -0.61 -11.74 -24.85
C CYS A 57 -1.25 -13.12 -25.06
N ARG A 58 -1.10 -13.72 -26.25
CA ARG A 58 -1.57 -15.08 -26.52
C ARG A 58 -0.76 -16.14 -25.76
N GLY A 59 0.52 -15.85 -25.48
CA GLY A 59 1.38 -16.70 -24.65
C GLY A 59 1.08 -16.63 -23.15
N LEU A 60 0.44 -15.55 -22.67
CA LEU A 60 0.27 -15.29 -21.23
C LEU A 60 -0.44 -16.41 -20.45
N PRO A 61 -1.55 -17.04 -20.92
CA PRO A 61 -2.19 -18.14 -20.19
C PRO A 61 -1.30 -19.37 -20.04
N ALA A 62 -0.46 -19.66 -21.05
CA ALA A 62 0.50 -20.75 -20.99
C ALA A 62 1.66 -20.43 -20.03
N MET A 63 2.14 -19.19 -20.02
CA MET A 63 3.15 -18.73 -19.05
C MET A 63 2.62 -18.80 -17.61
N LEU A 64 1.39 -18.33 -17.35
CA LEU A 64 0.74 -18.43 -16.04
C LEU A 64 0.57 -19.87 -15.57
N THR A 65 0.21 -20.78 -16.47
CA THR A 65 0.10 -22.20 -16.15
C THR A 65 1.45 -22.85 -15.85
N LYS A 66 2.53 -22.39 -16.50
CA LYS A 66 3.89 -22.96 -16.38
C LYS A 66 4.70 -22.39 -15.22
N HIS A 67 4.56 -21.10 -14.93
CA HIS A 67 5.45 -20.37 -14.04
C HIS A 67 4.85 -20.08 -12.66
N ALA A 68 3.54 -20.05 -12.48
CA ALA A 68 2.98 -19.88 -11.14
C ALA A 68 3.06 -21.17 -10.31
N ALA A 69 3.21 -21.03 -9.00
CA ALA A 69 2.86 -22.10 -8.06
C ALA A 69 1.36 -22.44 -8.17
N VAL A 70 0.95 -23.60 -7.65
CA VAL A 70 -0.43 -24.08 -7.74
C VAL A 70 -1.34 -23.23 -6.85
N ALA A 71 -1.84 -22.11 -7.39
CA ALA A 71 -2.92 -21.33 -6.79
C ALA A 71 -4.26 -22.11 -6.99
N PRO A 72 -4.87 -22.67 -5.93
CA PRO A 72 -6.04 -23.55 -6.06
C PRO A 72 -7.31 -22.80 -6.50
N HIS A 73 -7.33 -21.49 -6.26
CA HIS A 73 -8.36 -20.58 -6.73
C HIS A 73 -7.68 -19.51 -7.58
N ARG A 74 -7.99 -19.51 -8.87
CA ARG A 74 -7.53 -18.51 -9.85
C ARG A 74 -8.64 -18.29 -10.87
N ASP A 75 -8.90 -17.04 -11.19
CA ASP A 75 -9.90 -16.66 -12.19
C ASP A 75 -9.22 -16.01 -13.40
N MET A 76 -8.88 -16.86 -14.37
CA MET A 76 -8.21 -16.43 -15.60
C MET A 76 -9.10 -15.51 -16.45
N ALA A 77 -10.43 -15.51 -16.26
CA ALA A 77 -11.34 -14.66 -17.02
C ALA A 77 -11.25 -13.18 -16.60
N LYS A 78 -10.70 -12.89 -15.41
CA LYS A 78 -10.41 -11.52 -14.96
C LYS A 78 -9.18 -10.90 -15.64
N ILE A 79 -8.34 -11.69 -16.31
CA ILE A 79 -7.04 -11.21 -16.82
C ILE A 79 -7.22 -10.57 -18.20
N THR A 80 -7.07 -9.25 -18.27
CA THR A 80 -6.93 -8.48 -19.51
C THR A 80 -5.44 -8.28 -19.80
N CYS A 81 -4.93 -8.80 -20.91
CA CYS A 81 -3.55 -8.54 -21.32
C CYS A 81 -3.46 -7.33 -22.27
N VAL A 82 -2.47 -6.46 -22.02
CA VAL A 82 -2.19 -5.25 -22.80
C VAL A 82 -0.72 -5.32 -23.23
N PRO A 83 -0.41 -5.55 -24.52
CA PRO A 83 0.98 -5.65 -24.96
C PRO A 83 1.65 -4.27 -24.94
N VAL A 84 2.86 -4.19 -24.40
CA VAL A 84 3.69 -2.97 -24.40
C VAL A 84 5.12 -3.29 -24.85
N GLY A 85 5.75 -2.36 -25.57
CA GLY A 85 7.07 -2.55 -26.18
C GLY A 85 8.28 -2.32 -25.26
N ARG A 86 8.04 -1.90 -24.01
CA ARG A 86 9.05 -1.68 -22.96
C ARG A 86 8.40 -1.81 -21.58
N GLN A 87 9.21 -1.95 -20.54
CA GLN A 87 8.77 -1.88 -19.14
C GLN A 87 7.94 -0.61 -18.90
N PRO A 88 6.71 -0.71 -18.36
CA PRO A 88 5.86 0.45 -18.06
C PRO A 88 6.45 1.40 -17.03
N THR A 89 6.27 2.70 -17.26
CA THR A 89 6.51 3.75 -16.28
C THR A 89 5.22 4.10 -15.54
N TYR A 90 5.32 4.81 -14.41
CA TYR A 90 4.15 5.39 -13.74
C TYR A 90 3.30 6.22 -14.72
N ALA A 91 3.96 6.98 -15.59
CA ALA A 91 3.29 7.73 -16.66
C ALA A 91 2.43 6.83 -17.57
N ASP A 92 2.92 5.66 -17.99
CA ASP A 92 2.15 4.73 -18.82
C ASP A 92 0.98 4.12 -18.06
N PHE A 93 1.17 3.74 -16.79
CA PHE A 93 0.09 3.23 -15.94
C PHE A 93 -1.06 4.23 -15.79
N PHE A 94 -0.75 5.49 -15.46
CA PHE A 94 -1.78 6.52 -15.30
C PHE A 94 -2.42 6.93 -16.64
N ARG A 95 -1.65 7.00 -17.74
CA ARG A 95 -2.22 7.18 -19.09
C ARG A 95 -3.18 6.05 -19.44
N TYR A 96 -2.79 4.80 -19.20
CA TYR A 96 -3.62 3.62 -19.44
C TYR A 96 -4.90 3.67 -18.61
N ALA A 97 -4.79 3.91 -17.30
CA ALA A 97 -5.95 4.04 -16.42
C ALA A 97 -6.91 5.14 -16.88
N ASN A 98 -6.41 6.33 -17.23
CA ASN A 98 -7.23 7.46 -17.67
C ASN A 98 -7.98 7.21 -19.01
N SER A 99 -7.37 6.45 -19.91
CA SER A 99 -7.90 6.21 -21.27
C SER A 99 -8.76 4.95 -21.38
N ALA A 100 -8.41 3.87 -20.69
CA ALA A 100 -9.10 2.58 -20.77
C ALA A 100 -10.08 2.33 -19.61
N LEU A 101 -9.87 2.96 -18.44
CA LEU A 101 -10.59 2.65 -17.19
C LEU A 101 -11.41 3.82 -16.64
N ALA A 102 -11.92 4.68 -17.53
CA ALA A 102 -12.75 5.82 -17.14
C ALA A 102 -13.95 5.37 -16.28
N GLN A 103 -14.21 6.08 -15.18
CA GLN A 103 -15.24 5.78 -14.18
C GLN A 103 -15.07 4.44 -13.44
N ARG A 104 -13.87 3.84 -13.47
CA ARG A 104 -13.50 2.71 -12.61
C ARG A 104 -12.67 3.16 -11.42
N ASP A 105 -12.75 2.38 -10.35
CA ASP A 105 -11.83 2.46 -9.24
C ASP A 105 -10.64 1.56 -9.57
N VAL A 106 -9.45 2.15 -9.56
CA VAL A 106 -8.22 1.55 -10.06
C VAL A 106 -7.30 1.28 -8.89
N LEU A 107 -6.80 0.05 -8.80
CA LEU A 107 -5.58 -0.28 -8.07
C LEU A 107 -4.42 -0.25 -9.06
N LEU A 108 -3.37 0.52 -8.78
CA LEU A 108 -2.11 0.48 -9.54
C LEU A 108 -1.06 -0.10 -8.61
N ALA A 109 -0.44 -1.22 -8.95
CA ALA A 109 0.54 -1.87 -8.08
C ALA A 109 1.65 -2.63 -8.82
N ASN A 110 2.81 -2.79 -8.18
CA ASN A 110 3.82 -3.77 -8.60
C ASN A 110 3.23 -5.20 -8.61
N THR A 111 3.66 -6.08 -9.52
CA THR A 111 3.05 -7.42 -9.66
C THR A 111 3.35 -8.34 -8.48
N ASP A 112 4.41 -8.09 -7.71
CA ASP A 112 4.69 -8.76 -6.43
C ASP A 112 3.87 -8.20 -5.26
N VAL A 113 2.88 -7.31 -5.48
CA VAL A 113 1.92 -6.89 -4.46
C VAL A 113 0.65 -7.73 -4.52
N VAL A 114 0.28 -8.34 -3.39
CA VAL A 114 -0.94 -9.13 -3.23
C VAL A 114 -1.89 -8.49 -2.22
N PHE A 115 -3.18 -8.43 -2.55
CA PHE A 115 -4.23 -7.90 -1.69
C PHE A 115 -5.14 -9.01 -1.16
N ASP A 116 -5.62 -8.86 0.07
CA ASP A 116 -6.61 -9.74 0.69
C ASP A 116 -8.02 -9.10 0.75
N GLU A 117 -8.92 -9.72 1.49
CA GLU A 117 -10.31 -9.29 1.66
C GLU A 117 -10.46 -7.91 2.32
N THR A 118 -9.41 -7.34 2.93
CA THR A 118 -9.46 -5.99 3.51
C THR A 118 -9.67 -4.87 2.49
N LEU A 119 -9.47 -5.12 1.18
CA LEU A 119 -9.94 -4.22 0.11
C LEU A 119 -11.44 -3.90 0.20
N ALA A 120 -12.24 -4.73 0.88
CA ALA A 120 -13.63 -4.44 1.20
C ALA A 120 -13.82 -3.11 1.95
N LEU A 121 -12.84 -2.71 2.76
CA LEU A 121 -12.91 -1.55 3.64
C LEU A 121 -12.77 -0.22 2.90
N LEU A 122 -12.32 -0.20 1.65
CA LEU A 122 -12.31 1.02 0.83
C LEU A 122 -13.72 1.35 0.33
N GLU A 123 -14.13 2.61 0.45
CA GLU A 123 -15.34 3.14 -0.18
C GLU A 123 -15.23 2.97 -1.71
N ARG A 124 -16.30 2.45 -2.33
CA ARG A 124 -16.43 2.36 -3.79
C ARG A 124 -17.81 2.93 -4.17
N PRO A 125 -17.93 3.90 -5.09
CA PRO A 125 -16.85 4.49 -5.88
C PRO A 125 -15.82 5.23 -5.02
N VAL A 126 -14.52 5.08 -5.33
CA VAL A 126 -13.48 5.87 -4.67
C VAL A 126 -13.75 7.34 -5.00
N ARG A 127 -13.64 8.21 -4.01
CA ARG A 127 -13.96 9.63 -4.17
C ARG A 127 -13.08 10.29 -5.24
N THR A 128 -13.67 11.23 -5.98
CA THR A 128 -12.92 12.38 -6.51
C THR A 128 -12.58 13.32 -5.35
N ASP A 129 -11.44 14.03 -5.45
CA ASP A 129 -10.72 14.66 -4.32
C ASP A 129 -9.83 13.74 -3.48
N LEU A 130 -9.75 12.44 -3.77
CA LEU A 130 -8.98 11.46 -2.98
C LEU A 130 -8.13 10.52 -3.85
N ALA A 131 -7.00 10.10 -3.29
CA ALA A 131 -6.22 8.94 -3.69
C ALA A 131 -5.62 8.28 -2.43
N HIS A 132 -5.46 6.96 -2.47
CA HIS A 132 -4.68 6.22 -1.47
C HIS A 132 -3.32 5.88 -2.03
N VAL A 133 -2.30 6.01 -1.19
CA VAL A 133 -1.05 5.24 -1.31
C VAL A 133 -1.15 4.08 -0.33
N LEU A 134 -0.58 2.93 -0.66
CA LEU A 134 -0.65 1.74 0.19
C LEU A 134 0.79 1.29 0.50
N SER A 135 1.30 1.71 1.65
CA SER A 135 2.55 1.17 2.17
C SER A 135 2.40 -0.33 2.42
N VAL A 136 3.43 -1.09 2.04
CA VAL A 136 3.35 -2.54 2.03
C VAL A 136 3.82 -3.18 3.33
N GLN A 137 3.43 -4.43 3.53
CA GLN A 137 3.86 -5.29 4.63
C GLN A 137 4.29 -6.67 4.10
N PRO A 138 5.13 -7.44 4.82
CA PRO A 138 5.38 -8.84 4.51
C PRO A 138 4.09 -9.67 4.54
N PRO A 139 3.98 -10.73 3.74
CA PRO A 139 2.88 -11.68 3.86
C PRO A 139 2.85 -12.32 5.26
N PRO A 140 1.67 -12.75 5.76
CA PRO A 140 1.57 -13.33 7.10
C PRO A 140 2.47 -14.55 7.28
N TYR A 141 3.18 -14.62 8.41
CA TYR A 141 4.03 -15.77 8.77
C TYR A 141 3.21 -17.06 8.77
N ALA A 142 3.76 -18.12 8.17
CA ALA A 142 3.06 -19.39 7.96
C ALA A 142 1.71 -19.29 7.21
N GLY A 143 1.41 -18.16 6.57
CA GLY A 143 0.22 -17.96 5.76
C GLY A 143 0.40 -18.35 4.29
N ARG A 144 -0.53 -17.88 3.44
CA ARG A 144 -0.69 -18.25 2.03
C ARG A 144 0.58 -18.15 1.17
N TYR A 145 1.49 -17.23 1.48
CA TYR A 145 2.79 -17.15 0.79
C TYR A 145 3.60 -18.45 0.98
N LYS A 146 3.75 -18.91 2.23
CA LYS A 146 4.50 -20.14 2.56
C LYS A 146 3.79 -21.39 2.04
N GLU A 147 2.46 -21.42 2.08
CA GLU A 147 1.67 -22.52 1.52
C GLU A 147 1.93 -22.72 0.02
N LEU A 148 2.06 -21.62 -0.74
CA LEU A 148 2.25 -21.65 -2.19
C LEU A 148 3.72 -21.79 -2.61
N LEU A 149 4.65 -21.15 -1.90
CA LEU A 149 6.06 -21.01 -2.32
C LEU A 149 7.06 -21.74 -1.40
N GLY A 150 6.58 -22.39 -0.33
CA GLY A 150 7.37 -23.28 0.54
C GLY A 150 8.40 -22.60 1.44
N LYS A 151 8.46 -21.26 1.46
CA LYS A 151 9.42 -20.45 2.23
C LYS A 151 8.68 -19.37 3.02
N GLU A 152 9.26 -18.90 4.13
CA GLU A 152 8.80 -17.66 4.77
C GLU A 152 9.35 -16.45 4.00
N CYS A 153 8.63 -15.33 4.05
CA CYS A 153 9.10 -14.09 3.44
C CYS A 153 9.86 -13.22 4.46
N PRO A 154 11.12 -12.83 4.20
CA PRO A 154 11.89 -11.94 5.07
C PRO A 154 11.74 -10.46 4.69
N SER A 155 10.69 -10.05 3.97
CA SER A 155 10.54 -8.65 3.55
C SER A 155 10.22 -7.73 4.74
N GLU A 156 10.70 -6.50 4.67
CA GLU A 156 10.54 -5.51 5.74
C GLU A 156 9.14 -4.90 5.74
N VAL A 157 8.61 -4.58 6.93
CA VAL A 157 7.35 -3.83 7.06
C VAL A 157 7.60 -2.39 6.66
N ARG A 158 6.88 -1.87 5.65
CA ARG A 158 6.91 -0.44 5.27
C ARG A 158 5.70 0.33 5.78
N CYS A 159 4.60 -0.37 6.08
CA CYS A 159 3.48 0.19 6.84
C CYS A 159 3.86 0.35 8.33
N ALA A 160 4.53 1.45 8.67
CA ALA A 160 5.03 1.71 10.03
C ALA A 160 4.88 3.18 10.45
N MET A 161 4.67 3.41 11.74
CA MET A 161 4.71 4.72 12.40
C MET A 161 6.15 5.22 12.63
N GLY A 162 7.16 4.43 12.25
CA GLY A 162 8.59 4.71 12.33
C GLY A 162 9.33 3.65 13.14
N GLY A 163 10.42 4.07 13.79
CA GLY A 163 11.24 3.21 14.66
C GLY A 163 10.51 2.62 15.87
N TYR A 164 9.24 2.95 16.11
CA TYR A 164 8.41 2.29 17.12
C TYR A 164 8.11 0.84 16.75
N ASP A 165 7.68 0.60 15.51
CA ASP A 165 7.33 -0.74 15.01
C ASP A 165 8.56 -1.62 14.73
N GLY A 166 9.77 -1.10 15.01
CA GLY A 166 11.04 -1.79 14.80
C GLY A 166 11.76 -1.45 13.50
N PHE A 167 11.09 -0.74 12.58
CA PHE A 167 11.58 -0.47 11.22
C PHE A 167 12.09 0.96 11.08
N ALA A 168 13.07 1.17 10.20
CA ALA A 168 13.39 2.52 9.77
C ALA A 168 12.16 3.12 9.06
N PRO A 169 11.81 4.40 9.27
CA PRO A 169 10.74 5.03 8.52
C PRO A 169 11.11 5.13 7.03
N VAL A 170 10.57 4.23 6.21
CA VAL A 170 10.71 4.28 4.76
C VAL A 170 9.50 5.01 4.17
N ASP A 171 9.74 6.11 3.44
CA ASP A 171 8.75 6.60 2.49
C ASP A 171 8.74 5.66 1.30
N SER A 172 7.90 4.62 1.37
CA SER A 172 7.69 3.73 0.23
C SER A 172 6.33 3.04 0.31
N TRP A 173 5.71 2.95 -0.86
CA TRP A 173 4.45 2.28 -1.12
C TRP A 173 4.53 1.71 -2.54
N ASP A 174 4.11 0.47 -2.71
CA ASP A 174 4.18 -0.22 -4.01
C ASP A 174 2.80 -0.26 -4.69
N ALA A 175 1.79 0.41 -4.12
CA ALA A 175 0.43 0.44 -4.64
C ALA A 175 -0.32 1.76 -4.37
N TYR A 176 -1.30 2.04 -5.23
CA TYR A 176 -2.20 3.20 -5.18
C TYR A 176 -3.64 2.76 -5.42
N ALA A 177 -4.61 3.41 -4.77
CA ALA A 177 -6.04 3.26 -5.09
C ALA A 177 -6.67 4.63 -5.41
N PHE A 178 -7.30 4.76 -6.58
CA PHE A 178 -7.90 6.03 -7.02
C PHE A 178 -9.04 5.81 -8.02
N ARG A 179 -9.92 6.80 -8.17
CA ARG A 179 -10.91 6.81 -9.25
C ARG A 179 -10.37 7.45 -10.51
N SER A 180 -10.49 6.73 -11.62
CA SER A 180 -10.12 7.18 -12.97
C SER A 180 -11.30 7.89 -13.67
N PRO A 181 -11.07 8.91 -14.52
CA PRO A 181 -9.78 9.51 -14.83
C PRO A 181 -9.27 10.45 -13.73
N LEU A 182 -7.95 10.56 -13.65
CA LEU A 182 -7.28 11.63 -12.93
C LEU A 182 -7.43 12.97 -13.69
N PRO A 183 -7.47 14.12 -13.01
CA PRO A 183 -7.53 15.44 -13.64
C PRO A 183 -6.32 15.69 -14.56
N GLN A 184 -6.53 16.54 -15.57
CA GLN A 184 -5.54 16.86 -16.62
C GLN A 184 -4.23 17.50 -16.12
N GLY A 185 -4.11 17.84 -14.84
CA GLY A 185 -2.92 18.50 -14.29
C GLY A 185 -1.67 17.61 -14.15
N MET A 186 -1.79 16.27 -14.21
CA MET A 186 -0.66 15.35 -14.03
C MET A 186 0.48 15.61 -15.04
N ASN A 187 1.68 15.93 -14.55
CA ASN A 187 2.87 16.06 -15.37
C ASN A 187 3.44 14.67 -15.66
N PHE A 188 2.94 14.00 -16.70
CA PHE A 188 3.42 12.66 -17.07
C PHE A 188 4.93 12.58 -17.39
N THR A 189 5.61 13.71 -17.65
CA THR A 189 7.05 13.74 -17.90
C THR A 189 7.86 13.62 -16.61
N SER A 190 7.36 14.15 -15.48
CA SER A 190 8.04 14.06 -14.18
C SER A 190 7.98 12.65 -13.56
N ILE A 191 7.13 11.78 -14.09
CA ILE A 191 6.88 10.41 -13.62
C ILE A 191 7.07 9.35 -14.72
N ASP A 192 7.85 9.64 -15.75
CA ASP A 192 8.23 8.67 -16.80
C ASP A 192 9.36 7.74 -16.33
N HIS A 193 9.16 7.15 -15.15
CA HIS A 193 10.09 6.24 -14.45
C HIS A 193 9.36 4.94 -14.11
N VAL A 194 10.08 3.81 -14.18
CA VAL A 194 9.52 2.48 -13.85
C VAL A 194 9.32 2.36 -12.33
N MET A 195 8.28 1.63 -11.92
CA MET A 195 7.85 1.57 -10.51
C MET A 195 8.91 1.06 -9.52
N ASN A 196 9.90 0.30 -10.00
CA ASN A 196 10.95 -0.33 -9.18
C ASN A 196 12.22 0.53 -8.99
N LEU A 197 12.18 1.83 -9.30
CA LEU A 197 13.27 2.78 -9.02
C LEU A 197 13.06 3.51 -7.70
N TYR A 198 14.14 3.73 -6.95
CA TYR A 198 14.05 4.31 -5.61
C TYR A 198 13.58 5.78 -5.66
N GLY A 199 12.42 6.05 -5.06
CA GLY A 199 11.78 7.36 -5.03
C GLY A 199 10.75 7.61 -6.14
N ALA A 200 10.59 6.69 -7.10
CA ALA A 200 9.62 6.85 -8.19
C ALA A 200 8.18 6.92 -7.67
N GLU A 201 7.89 6.20 -6.59
CA GLU A 201 6.60 6.22 -5.90
C GLU A 201 6.31 7.59 -5.24
N LEU A 202 7.36 8.31 -4.84
CA LEU A 202 7.28 9.62 -4.20
C LEU A 202 6.97 10.73 -5.21
N GLY A 203 7.55 10.63 -6.41
CA GLY A 203 7.18 11.48 -7.55
C GLY A 203 5.74 11.23 -8.01
N ALA A 204 5.31 9.98 -8.13
CA ALA A 204 3.94 9.64 -8.51
C ALA A 204 2.88 10.13 -7.49
N ALA A 205 3.17 10.07 -6.18
CA ALA A 205 2.26 10.65 -5.17
C ALA A 205 2.31 12.19 -5.14
N TYR A 206 3.46 12.81 -5.43
CA TYR A 206 3.58 14.26 -5.60
C TYR A 206 2.67 14.78 -6.71
N GLU A 207 2.68 14.11 -7.87
CA GLU A 207 1.81 14.45 -8.99
C GLU A 207 0.32 14.33 -8.62
N LEU A 208 -0.06 13.25 -7.94
CA LEU A 208 -1.43 13.06 -7.45
C LEU A 208 -1.87 14.19 -6.51
N GLU A 209 -1.04 14.59 -5.56
CA GLU A 209 -1.39 15.62 -4.59
C GLU A 209 -1.36 17.04 -5.16
N ARG A 210 -0.22 17.42 -5.75
CA ARG A 210 0.08 18.83 -6.06
C ARG A 210 -0.46 19.25 -7.41
N ASN A 211 -0.42 18.35 -8.40
CA ASN A 211 -0.78 18.67 -9.78
C ASN A 211 -2.18 18.15 -10.16
N CYS A 212 -2.62 17.00 -9.63
CA CYS A 212 -4.00 16.54 -9.74
C CYS A 212 -4.95 17.05 -8.63
N GLY A 213 -4.44 17.66 -7.55
CA GLY A 213 -5.27 18.16 -6.46
C GLY A 213 -6.02 17.08 -5.67
N ARG A 214 -5.51 15.84 -5.65
CA ARG A 214 -6.05 14.77 -4.79
C ARG A 214 -5.53 14.96 -3.37
N LYS A 215 -6.36 14.71 -2.36
CA LYS A 215 -5.86 14.39 -1.02
C LYS A 215 -5.24 13.00 -1.09
N VAL A 216 -4.03 12.84 -0.56
CA VAL A 216 -3.40 11.53 -0.40
C VAL A 216 -3.67 11.02 1.02
N SER A 217 -3.74 9.70 1.20
CA SER A 217 -3.83 9.06 2.52
C SER A 217 -3.28 7.63 2.45
N ASN A 218 -2.88 7.06 3.59
CA ASN A 218 -2.23 5.75 3.66
C ASN A 218 -2.97 4.79 4.60
N PRO A 219 -4.01 4.07 4.13
CA PRO A 219 -4.80 3.15 4.95
C PRO A 219 -4.14 1.78 5.19
N CYS A 220 -2.81 1.67 5.10
CA CYS A 220 -2.12 0.37 5.13
C CYS A 220 -2.31 -0.44 6.43
N MET A 221 -2.66 0.20 7.57
CA MET A 221 -3.00 -0.47 8.83
C MET A 221 -4.36 -1.20 8.79
N HIS A 222 -5.16 -0.92 7.76
CA HIS A 222 -6.50 -1.46 7.57
C HIS A 222 -6.63 -2.22 6.25
N VAL A 223 -5.97 -1.75 5.20
CA VAL A 223 -6.00 -2.29 3.84
C VAL A 223 -4.64 -2.90 3.53
N HIS A 224 -4.59 -4.22 3.51
CA HIS A 224 -3.35 -4.97 3.37
C HIS A 224 -2.88 -5.03 1.93
N ALA A 225 -1.68 -4.49 1.69
CA ALA A 225 -0.90 -4.71 0.48
C ALA A 225 0.36 -5.52 0.86
N PHE A 226 0.38 -6.81 0.53
CA PHE A 226 1.48 -7.70 0.88
C PHE A 226 2.56 -7.66 -0.21
N HIS A 227 3.78 -7.20 0.12
CA HIS A 227 4.89 -7.22 -0.84
C HIS A 227 5.63 -8.54 -0.78
N TRP A 228 5.38 -9.36 -1.79
CA TRP A 228 5.89 -10.72 -1.94
C TRP A 228 7.30 -10.75 -2.53
N HIS A 229 8.14 -9.71 -2.44
CA HIS A 229 9.50 -9.73 -3.01
C HIS A 229 10.49 -10.53 -2.13
N CYS A 230 10.34 -11.86 -2.09
CA CYS A 230 10.97 -12.71 -1.08
C CYS A 230 11.99 -13.72 -1.63
N ILE A 231 11.90 -14.12 -2.90
CA ILE A 231 12.80 -15.10 -3.54
C ILE A 231 13.40 -14.59 -4.84
N GLY A 232 14.48 -15.23 -5.32
CA GLY A 232 15.16 -14.88 -6.56
C GLY A 232 15.96 -13.56 -6.57
N GLY A 233 15.72 -12.64 -5.63
CA GLY A 233 16.44 -11.38 -5.46
C GLY A 233 16.08 -10.31 -6.50
N LYS A 234 16.72 -9.14 -6.38
CA LYS A 234 16.45 -7.99 -7.26
C LYS A 234 16.71 -8.34 -8.73
N MET A 235 15.68 -8.22 -9.57
CA MET A 235 15.76 -8.44 -11.02
C MET A 235 16.53 -7.34 -11.77
N HIS A 236 16.61 -6.14 -11.19
CA HIS A 236 17.33 -5.00 -11.75
C HIS A 236 18.53 -4.63 -10.87
N LYS A 237 19.65 -4.26 -11.49
CA LYS A 237 20.90 -3.88 -10.81
C LYS A 237 21.03 -2.38 -10.51
N SER A 238 20.08 -1.56 -10.96
CA SER A 238 20.14 -0.12 -10.78
C SER A 238 19.87 0.24 -9.32
N GLU A 239 20.88 0.81 -8.66
CA GLU A 239 20.72 1.63 -7.45
C GLU A 239 20.32 3.08 -7.83
N GLU A 240 19.77 3.26 -9.04
CA GLU A 240 19.36 4.56 -9.57
C GLU A 240 18.17 5.09 -8.78
N SER A 241 18.45 6.18 -8.07
CA SER A 241 17.51 6.96 -7.30
C SER A 241 16.97 8.09 -8.18
N VAL A 242 15.65 8.16 -8.37
CA VAL A 242 15.01 9.25 -9.13
C VAL A 242 14.64 10.46 -8.26
N ASN A 243 14.91 10.37 -6.95
CA ASN A 243 14.66 11.41 -5.95
C ASN A 243 15.11 12.83 -6.34
N ASP A 244 16.23 12.96 -7.06
CA ASP A 244 16.84 14.25 -7.46
C ASP A 244 16.39 14.73 -8.86
N VAL A 245 15.55 13.94 -9.55
CA VAL A 245 15.05 14.20 -10.90
C VAL A 245 13.71 14.94 -10.88
N HIS A 246 12.87 14.65 -9.88
CA HIS A 246 11.52 15.23 -9.75
C HIS A 246 11.53 16.71 -9.30
N GLU A 247 10.53 17.49 -9.72
CA GLU A 247 10.27 18.84 -9.20
C GLU A 247 9.98 18.84 -7.69
N GLY A 248 9.38 17.75 -7.21
CA GLY A 248 9.17 17.46 -5.81
C GLY A 248 8.87 15.99 -5.58
N ASN A 249 9.19 15.52 -4.38
CA ASN A 249 8.80 14.20 -3.88
C ASN A 249 7.79 14.43 -2.76
N LEU A 250 6.67 13.70 -2.77
CA LEU A 250 5.78 13.64 -1.62
C LEU A 250 6.37 12.63 -0.65
N VAL A 251 6.77 13.10 0.52
CA VAL A 251 7.32 12.29 1.60
C VAL A 251 6.51 12.52 2.86
N CYS A 252 6.70 11.66 3.87
CA CYS A 252 5.98 11.76 5.13
C CYS A 252 4.46 11.63 4.97
N VAL A 253 3.99 10.57 4.29
CA VAL A 253 2.57 10.16 4.27
C VAL A 253 2.35 9.03 5.31
N PRO A 254 2.11 9.35 6.60
CA PRO A 254 1.94 8.35 7.65
C PRO A 254 0.75 7.41 7.39
N PRO A 255 0.82 6.18 7.93
CA PRO A 255 -0.37 5.38 8.11
C PRO A 255 -1.43 6.13 8.93
N CYS A 256 -2.69 6.07 8.52
CA CYS A 256 -3.83 6.69 9.22
C CYS A 256 -4.71 5.65 9.90
N TRP A 257 -5.31 6.04 11.04
CA TRP A 257 -6.39 5.27 11.72
C TRP A 257 -7.78 5.78 11.33
N HIS A 258 -7.89 7.04 10.92
CA HIS A 258 -9.11 7.64 10.39
C HIS A 258 -8.90 8.06 8.94
N CYS A 259 -8.62 7.07 8.09
CA CYS A 259 -8.41 7.35 6.68
C CYS A 259 -9.71 7.80 6.02
N PRO A 260 -9.72 8.93 5.28
CA PRO A 260 -10.87 9.34 4.47
C PRO A 260 -11.16 8.25 3.43
N GLY A 261 -12.42 8.04 3.03
CA GLY A 261 -12.72 7.03 2.01
C GLY A 261 -12.69 5.58 2.50
N MET A 262 -12.71 5.35 3.82
CA MET A 262 -12.89 4.03 4.41
C MET A 262 -14.34 3.81 4.86
N ARG A 263 -14.90 2.66 4.49
CA ARG A 263 -16.15 2.16 5.05
C ARG A 263 -15.93 1.88 6.54
N ALA A 264 -16.92 2.23 7.37
CA ALA A 264 -16.94 1.72 8.72
C ALA A 264 -17.03 0.19 8.72
N ALA A 265 -16.17 -0.48 9.49
CA ALA A 265 -16.16 -1.94 9.62
C ALA A 265 -17.40 -2.46 10.39
N SER A 266 -18.10 -1.58 11.10
CA SER A 266 -19.42 -1.78 11.71
C SER A 266 -20.40 -0.72 11.19
N ALA A 267 -21.67 -0.78 11.57
CA ALA A 267 -22.68 0.22 11.18
C ALA A 267 -22.53 1.59 11.88
N GLU A 268 -21.47 1.80 12.66
CA GLU A 268 -21.21 3.01 13.44
C GLU A 268 -20.18 3.90 12.72
N ALA A 269 -20.60 5.12 12.37
CA ALA A 269 -19.95 5.90 11.31
C ALA A 269 -18.54 6.43 11.66
N PRO A 270 -17.64 6.62 10.66
CA PRO A 270 -16.23 6.98 10.91
C PRO A 270 -16.03 8.31 11.66
N ALA A 271 -16.96 9.26 11.50
CA ALA A 271 -16.90 10.57 12.16
C ALA A 271 -17.12 10.52 13.68
N VAL A 272 -17.70 9.44 14.20
CA VAL A 272 -17.82 9.22 15.66
C VAL A 272 -16.53 8.66 16.23
N LEU A 273 -15.74 7.92 15.42
CA LEU A 273 -14.66 7.08 15.93
C LEU A 273 -13.45 7.84 16.49
N GLU A 274 -13.20 9.09 16.10
CA GLU A 274 -12.05 9.85 16.66
C GLU A 274 -12.21 10.13 18.17
N HIS A 275 -13.46 10.09 18.66
CA HIS A 275 -13.79 10.19 20.09
C HIS A 275 -14.02 8.82 20.75
N THR A 276 -13.97 7.71 20.01
CA THR A 276 -14.16 6.35 20.58
C THR A 276 -12.87 5.58 20.77
N TRP A 277 -11.76 5.94 20.12
CA TRP A 277 -10.48 5.29 20.45
C TRP A 277 -10.11 5.62 21.89
N CYS A 278 -9.71 4.58 22.63
CA CYS A 278 -9.54 4.63 24.08
C CYS A 278 -10.88 4.81 24.82
N SER A 279 -12.02 4.34 24.30
CA SER A 279 -13.36 4.57 24.88
C SER A 279 -13.52 4.06 26.32
N ASN A 280 -12.72 3.08 26.71
CA ASN A 280 -12.72 2.48 28.05
C ASN A 280 -11.58 3.02 28.94
N GLY A 281 -10.93 4.13 28.56
CA GLY A 281 -9.67 4.56 29.17
C GLY A 281 -9.36 6.05 29.10
N GLU A 282 -8.15 6.36 29.55
CA GLU A 282 -7.57 7.69 29.43
C GLU A 282 -6.78 7.81 28.13
N VAL A 283 -6.87 8.98 27.49
CA VAL A 283 -6.08 9.33 26.31
C VAL A 283 -4.90 10.18 26.76
N ALA A 284 -3.69 9.64 26.69
CA ALA A 284 -2.47 10.43 26.85
C ALA A 284 -1.90 10.82 25.48
N VAL A 285 -1.35 12.04 25.38
CA VAL A 285 -0.50 12.46 24.26
C VAL A 285 0.96 12.49 24.67
N LEU A 286 1.88 12.41 23.71
CA LEU A 286 3.31 12.36 24.02
C LEU A 286 3.84 13.61 24.77
N SER A 287 3.11 14.73 24.76
CA SER A 287 3.45 15.91 25.59
C SER A 287 3.25 15.71 27.09
N ASP A 288 2.43 14.75 27.50
CA ASP A 288 2.05 14.51 28.88
C ASP A 288 3.07 13.62 29.61
N LEU A 289 3.92 12.92 28.84
CA LEU A 289 5.01 12.11 29.36
C LEU A 289 6.11 12.97 30.02
N PRO A 290 6.76 12.49 31.11
CA PRO A 290 7.92 13.16 31.71
C PRO A 290 9.00 13.50 30.68
N GLU A 291 9.67 14.65 30.80
CA GLU A 291 10.56 15.13 29.72
C GLU A 291 11.69 14.13 29.36
N SER A 292 12.23 13.45 30.38
CA SER A 292 13.22 12.38 30.28
C SER A 292 12.76 11.22 29.38
N VAL A 293 11.49 10.83 29.52
CA VAL A 293 10.82 9.81 28.72
C VAL A 293 10.49 10.37 27.33
N ARG A 294 9.76 11.49 27.28
CA ARG A 294 9.23 12.13 26.07
C ARG A 294 10.30 12.33 24.99
N ARG A 295 11.50 12.77 25.37
CA ARG A 295 12.61 12.99 24.43
C ARG A 295 13.06 11.72 23.71
N ASN A 296 13.00 10.57 24.39
CA ASN A 296 13.41 9.28 23.84
C ASN A 296 12.25 8.61 23.09
N VAL A 297 11.03 8.65 23.64
CA VAL A 297 9.82 8.12 22.98
C VAL A 297 9.53 8.85 21.68
N SER A 298 9.64 10.18 21.64
CA SER A 298 9.48 10.97 20.40
C SER A 298 10.54 10.70 19.32
N ARG A 299 11.59 9.91 19.59
CA ARG A 299 12.54 9.45 18.57
C ARG A 299 12.17 8.10 17.96
N LEU A 300 11.26 7.36 18.60
CA LEU A 300 10.72 6.11 18.05
C LEU A 300 9.68 6.42 16.98
N PHE A 301 8.84 7.43 17.20
CA PHE A 301 7.80 7.81 16.25
C PHE A 301 8.33 8.79 15.21
N ARG A 302 7.92 8.58 13.95
CA ARG A 302 8.20 9.51 12.85
C ARG A 302 7.43 10.82 13.00
N PHE A 303 6.21 10.75 13.54
CA PHE A 303 5.33 11.90 13.73
C PHE A 303 4.81 11.96 15.18
N PRO A 304 5.66 12.29 16.16
CA PRO A 304 5.26 12.32 17.58
C PRO A 304 3.96 13.10 17.86
N PRO A 305 3.66 14.26 17.23
CA PRO A 305 2.41 14.99 17.47
C PRO A 305 1.13 14.28 17.04
N SER A 306 1.22 13.26 16.16
CA SER A 306 0.05 12.47 15.75
C SER A 306 -0.18 11.23 16.61
N ILE A 307 0.65 10.97 17.62
CA ILE A 307 0.55 9.77 18.44
C ILE A 307 -0.27 10.05 19.70
N LYS A 308 -1.35 9.27 19.88
CA LYS A 308 -2.07 9.16 21.16
C LYS A 308 -1.86 7.76 21.73
N ILE A 309 -2.06 7.62 23.04
CA ILE A 309 -1.90 6.37 23.76
C ILE A 309 -3.19 6.12 24.55
N CYS A 310 -3.75 4.91 24.39
CA CYS A 310 -4.89 4.45 25.18
C CYS A 310 -4.39 3.79 26.46
N LEU A 311 -4.90 4.21 27.62
CA LEU A 311 -4.42 3.78 28.93
C LEU A 311 -5.53 3.26 29.82
N SER A 312 -5.25 2.13 30.48
CA SER A 312 -6.09 1.68 31.60
C SER A 312 -6.18 2.75 32.69
N GLU A 313 -7.36 2.91 33.29
CA GLU A 313 -7.61 3.92 34.32
C GLU A 313 -6.59 3.80 35.48
N GLY A 314 -5.94 4.92 35.83
CA GLY A 314 -4.90 4.95 36.85
C GLY A 314 -3.52 4.45 36.43
N ALA A 315 -3.23 4.36 35.12
CA ALA A 315 -1.89 4.00 34.61
C ALA A 315 -0.80 5.00 35.07
N ASP A 316 0.34 4.49 35.51
CA ASP A 316 1.50 5.31 35.86
C ASP A 316 2.26 5.79 34.61
N MET A 317 2.41 7.11 34.48
CA MET A 317 3.03 7.76 33.31
C MET A 317 4.54 7.46 33.17
N GLN A 318 5.23 7.09 34.25
CA GLN A 318 6.64 6.67 34.19
C GLN A 318 6.75 5.24 33.64
N GLN A 319 6.01 4.28 34.21
CA GLN A 319 5.91 2.91 33.69
C GLN A 319 5.44 2.89 32.23
N LEU A 320 4.51 3.76 31.86
CA LEU A 320 4.07 3.92 30.48
C LEU A 320 5.22 4.31 29.55
N GLY A 321 6.02 5.30 29.98
CA GLY A 321 7.23 5.71 29.31
C GLY A 321 8.20 4.55 29.07
N ASP A 322 8.41 3.74 30.10
CA ASP A 322 9.29 2.59 30.03
C ASP A 322 8.74 1.49 29.10
N LYS A 323 7.42 1.21 29.13
CA LYS A 323 6.75 0.30 28.17
C LYS A 323 6.90 0.79 26.72
N LEU A 324 6.76 2.10 26.46
CA LEU A 324 6.95 2.68 25.12
C LEU A 324 8.40 2.56 24.65
N LEU A 325 9.37 2.86 25.51
CA LEU A 325 10.80 2.72 25.19
C LEU A 325 11.21 1.27 24.92
N GLN A 326 10.56 0.32 25.59
CA GLN A 326 10.74 -1.12 25.38
C GLN A 326 9.87 -1.69 24.24
N ARG A 327 9.09 -0.86 23.53
CA ARG A 327 8.14 -1.27 22.46
C ARG A 327 7.15 -2.36 22.91
N GLN A 328 6.69 -2.29 24.16
CA GLN A 328 5.81 -3.29 24.77
C GLN A 328 4.32 -3.00 24.62
N LEU A 329 3.93 -1.77 24.25
CA LEU A 329 2.53 -1.49 23.94
C LEU A 329 2.23 -1.97 22.51
N PRO A 330 1.21 -2.81 22.29
CA PRO A 330 0.74 -3.07 20.94
C PRO A 330 0.15 -1.80 20.32
N VAL A 331 -0.08 -1.87 19.02
CA VAL A 331 -0.83 -0.87 18.28
C VAL A 331 -2.32 -1.20 18.39
N CYS A 332 -3.18 -0.21 18.71
CA CYS A 332 -4.61 -0.45 18.94
C CYS A 332 -5.33 -0.92 17.67
N ARG A 333 -6.24 -1.89 17.83
CA ARG A 333 -7.00 -2.55 16.76
C ARG A 333 -8.51 -2.32 16.86
N ALA A 334 -9.03 -2.11 18.06
CA ALA A 334 -10.41 -1.75 18.33
C ALA A 334 -10.52 -0.48 19.20
N PRO A 335 -11.60 0.31 19.11
CA PRO A 335 -11.78 1.53 19.91
C PRO A 335 -11.69 1.31 21.43
N SER A 336 -12.11 0.12 21.88
CA SER A 336 -12.08 -0.34 23.26
C SER A 336 -10.72 -0.87 23.75
N ASP A 337 -9.70 -0.89 22.89
CA ASP A 337 -8.37 -1.40 23.26
C ASP A 337 -7.66 -0.46 24.23
N MET A 338 -6.84 -1.07 25.08
CA MET A 338 -6.19 -0.46 26.23
C MET A 338 -4.70 -0.77 26.22
N ASP A 339 -3.90 0.06 26.90
CA ASP A 339 -2.45 -0.05 26.96
C ASP A 339 -1.80 -0.16 25.56
N CYS A 340 -2.25 0.67 24.62
CA CYS A 340 -1.90 0.57 23.20
C CYS A 340 -1.71 1.95 22.53
N VAL A 341 -1.08 1.96 21.34
CA VAL A 341 -0.72 3.18 20.60
C VAL A 341 -1.64 3.40 19.38
N VAL A 342 -2.02 4.66 19.11
CA VAL A 342 -2.84 5.08 17.95
C VAL A 342 -2.14 6.21 17.18
N GLY A 343 -2.13 6.12 15.83
CA GLY A 343 -1.63 7.17 14.95
C GLY A 343 -2.72 7.98 14.23
N PHE A 344 -2.72 9.31 14.40
CA PHE A 344 -3.63 10.24 13.71
C PHE A 344 -2.93 10.88 12.51
N GLY A 345 -2.43 10.01 11.62
CA GLY A 345 -1.60 10.39 10.47
C GLY A 345 -2.26 11.40 9.54
N GLU A 346 -3.59 11.36 9.41
CA GLU A 346 -4.38 12.28 8.59
C GLU A 346 -4.31 13.76 9.01
N LYS A 347 -3.77 14.05 10.20
CA LYS A 347 -3.54 15.41 10.71
C LYS A 347 -2.12 15.93 10.48
N VAL A 348 -1.23 15.08 9.95
CA VAL A 348 0.14 15.46 9.61
C VAL A 348 0.16 16.06 8.21
N GLY A 349 0.55 17.33 8.10
CA GLY A 349 0.79 17.94 6.80
C GLY A 349 1.93 17.21 6.08
N HIS A 350 1.64 16.61 4.91
CA HIS A 350 2.64 15.92 4.11
C HIS A 350 3.78 16.85 3.72
N GLN A 351 4.99 16.31 3.64
CA GLN A 351 6.17 17.08 3.33
C GLN A 351 6.49 16.95 1.84
N VAL A 352 6.92 18.07 1.24
CA VAL A 352 7.41 18.08 -0.14
C VAL A 352 8.93 18.28 -0.09
N ARG A 353 9.70 17.26 -0.45
CA ARG A 353 11.14 17.44 -0.69
C ARG A 353 11.34 17.88 -2.13
N ARG A 354 11.57 19.19 -2.31
CA ARG A 354 12.05 19.78 -3.57
C ARG A 354 13.55 19.56 -3.72
N ARG A 355 14.03 19.69 -4.96
CA ARG A 355 15.45 19.74 -5.32
C ARG A 355 16.12 21.03 -4.84
#